data_AF-A0A3N7CRU6-F1
#
_entry.id   AF-A0A3N7CRU6-F1
#
_cell.length_a   1.000
_cell.length_b   1.000
_cell.length_c   1.000
_cell.angle_alpha   90.00
_cell.angle_beta   90.00
_cell.angle_gamma   90.00
#
_symmetry.space_group_name_H-M   'P 1'
#
loop_
_entity.id
_entity.type
_entity.pdbx_description
1 polymer ?
#
loop_
_entity_poly.entity_id
_entity_poly.type
_entity_poly.pdbx_seq_one_letter_code
_entity_poly.pdbx_strand_id
1 'polypeptide(L)'
;MAGIHITDIESAINWWRDRQPSADGLRACAEVLALAEVYALLVYYRETECDEDSMPAAAREAWLRWYESTPDAPCIAICSTSQGDELCKGCGRTFDEVQNWPVMTPAEKRVTWRRISIEATAWRFNRYAERAREFHGVDHPQNQALPSGSPAQP
;
A
#
# COMPACT_ATOMS: atom_id res chain seq x y z
N MET A 1 10.27 2.44 -14.04
CA MET A 1 8.92 2.52 -13.45
C MET A 1 8.82 1.38 -12.48
N ALA A 2 8.27 1.60 -11.28
CA ALA A 2 8.15 0.56 -10.27
C ALA A 2 6.92 -0.32 -10.53
N GLY A 3 7.07 -1.62 -10.35
CA GLY A 3 5.99 -2.58 -10.53
C GLY A 3 5.06 -2.63 -9.32
N ILE A 4 3.76 -2.56 -9.55
CA ILE A 4 2.74 -2.89 -8.57
C ILE A 4 2.56 -4.41 -8.55
N HIS A 5 2.95 -5.03 -7.44
CA HIS A 5 2.91 -6.48 -7.32
C HIS A 5 1.48 -7.01 -7.21
N ILE A 6 1.22 -8.20 -7.74
CA ILE A 6 -0.11 -8.85 -7.78
C ILE A 6 -0.79 -8.93 -6.40
N THR A 7 -0.02 -9.12 -5.33
CA THR A 7 -0.54 -9.16 -3.94
C THR A 7 -1.12 -7.82 -3.48
N ASP A 8 -0.65 -6.70 -4.03
CA ASP A 8 -1.22 -5.39 -3.74
C ASP A 8 -2.57 -5.23 -4.45
N ILE A 9 -2.72 -5.79 -5.66
CA ILE A 9 -4.00 -5.86 -6.37
C ILE A 9 -5.00 -6.72 -5.58
N GLU A 10 -4.58 -7.89 -5.08
CA GLU A 10 -5.40 -8.74 -4.21
C GLU A 10 -5.84 -8.02 -2.93
N SER A 11 -4.91 -7.30 -2.30
CA SER A 11 -5.19 -6.53 -1.09
C SER A 11 -6.19 -5.42 -1.34
N ALA A 12 -6.05 -4.69 -2.46
CA ALA A 12 -6.99 -3.66 -2.87
C ALA A 12 -8.39 -4.24 -3.20
N ILE A 13 -8.45 -5.38 -3.89
CA ILE A 13 -9.73 -6.07 -4.18
C ILE A 13 -10.45 -6.44 -2.88
N ASN A 14 -9.74 -7.05 -1.93
CA ASN A 14 -10.33 -7.47 -0.66
C ASN A 14 -10.81 -6.27 0.15
N TRP A 15 -10.02 -5.19 0.18
CA TRP A 15 -10.40 -3.94 0.85
C TRP A 15 -11.70 -3.34 0.28
N TRP A 16 -11.88 -3.35 -1.05
CA TRP A 16 -13.12 -2.87 -1.66
C TRP A 16 -14.30 -3.79 -1.39
N ARG A 17 -14.10 -5.12 -1.38
CA ARG A 17 -15.15 -6.10 -1.06
C ARG A 17 -15.70 -5.91 0.35
N ASP A 18 -14.83 -5.62 1.32
CA ASP A 18 -15.23 -5.39 2.71
C ASP A 18 -16.03 -4.10 2.88
N ARG A 19 -15.72 -3.06 2.10
CA ARG A 19 -16.35 -1.72 2.19
C ARG A 19 -17.62 -1.58 1.37
N GLN A 20 -17.64 -2.20 0.20
CA GLN A 20 -18.75 -2.17 -0.74
C GLN A 20 -19.13 -3.62 -1.12
N PRO A 21 -19.73 -4.37 -0.19
CA PRO A 21 -20.15 -5.73 -0.47
C PRO A 21 -21.22 -5.75 -1.57
N SER A 22 -21.23 -6.83 -2.35
CA SER A 22 -22.22 -7.07 -3.41
C SER A 22 -23.62 -7.10 -2.81
N ALA A 23 -24.48 -6.15 -3.18
CA ALA A 23 -25.84 -6.05 -2.63
C ALA A 23 -26.69 -7.30 -2.93
N ASP A 24 -26.42 -7.97 -4.05
CA ASP A 24 -27.09 -9.17 -4.53
C ASP A 24 -26.26 -10.46 -4.38
N GLY A 25 -25.02 -10.36 -3.87
CA GLY A 25 -24.06 -11.47 -3.83
C GLY A 25 -23.53 -11.94 -5.19
N LEU A 26 -23.90 -11.28 -6.30
CA LEU A 26 -23.56 -11.69 -7.66
C LEU A 26 -22.61 -10.71 -8.35
N ARG A 27 -22.79 -9.40 -8.16
CA ARG A 27 -21.99 -8.36 -8.84
C ARG A 27 -21.23 -7.47 -7.87
N ALA A 28 -19.91 -7.56 -7.92
CA ALA A 28 -19.02 -6.66 -7.19
C ALA A 28 -19.10 -5.21 -7.72
N CYS A 29 -18.67 -4.25 -6.89
CA CYS A 29 -18.61 -2.84 -7.25
C CYS A 29 -17.61 -2.57 -8.41
N ALA A 30 -17.71 -1.38 -9.01
CA ALA A 30 -16.94 -1.01 -10.20
C ALA A 30 -15.43 -1.09 -9.96
N GLU A 31 -14.97 -0.75 -8.76
CA GLU A 31 -13.57 -0.75 -8.35
C GLU A 31 -12.99 -2.16 -8.29
N VAL A 32 -13.76 -3.12 -7.74
CA VAL A 32 -13.37 -4.54 -7.76
C VAL A 32 -13.32 -5.07 -9.18
N LEU A 33 -14.26 -4.71 -10.04
CA LEU A 33 -14.27 -5.15 -11.44
C LEU A 33 -13.03 -4.62 -12.19
N ALA A 34 -12.69 -3.35 -12.00
CA ALA A 34 -11.51 -2.74 -12.62
C ALA A 34 -10.20 -3.40 -12.16
N LEU A 35 -10.04 -3.64 -10.87
CA LEU A 35 -8.87 -4.34 -10.32
C LEU A 35 -8.81 -5.82 -10.74
N ALA A 36 -9.97 -6.48 -10.84
CA ALA A 36 -10.06 -7.88 -11.24
C ALA A 36 -9.60 -8.11 -12.69
N GLU A 37 -9.82 -7.14 -13.58
CA GLU A 37 -9.30 -7.21 -14.96
C GLU A 37 -7.77 -7.20 -14.97
N VAL A 38 -7.13 -6.29 -14.22
CA VAL A 38 -5.67 -6.24 -14.08
C VAL A 38 -5.14 -7.55 -13.48
N TYR A 39 -5.75 -8.02 -12.39
CA TYR A 39 -5.39 -9.29 -11.77
C TYR A 39 -5.50 -10.47 -12.75
N ALA A 40 -6.59 -10.54 -13.52
CA ALA A 40 -6.81 -11.61 -14.49
C ALA A 40 -5.75 -11.59 -15.61
N LEU A 41 -5.36 -10.40 -16.09
CA LEU A 41 -4.30 -10.25 -17.09
C LEU A 41 -2.94 -10.71 -16.54
N LEU A 42 -2.59 -10.32 -15.31
CA LEU A 42 -1.35 -10.77 -14.65
C LEU A 42 -1.31 -12.30 -14.56
N VAL A 43 -2.40 -12.93 -14.11
CA VAL A 43 -2.49 -14.40 -14.03
C VAL A 43 -2.40 -15.05 -15.42
N TYR A 44 -3.10 -14.49 -16.41
CA TYR A 44 -3.14 -15.02 -17.77
C TYR A 44 -1.74 -15.01 -18.42
N TYR A 45 -1.03 -13.89 -18.31
CA TYR A 45 0.33 -13.74 -18.83
C TYR A 45 1.43 -14.31 -17.92
N ARG A 46 1.06 -14.78 -16.71
CA ARG A 46 1.98 -15.28 -15.67
C ARG A 46 2.99 -14.23 -15.20
N GLU A 47 2.52 -12.99 -15.12
CA GLU A 47 3.28 -11.86 -14.60
C GLU A 47 2.91 -11.62 -13.13
N THR A 48 3.86 -11.13 -12.35
CA THR A 48 3.67 -10.82 -10.92
C THR A 48 3.55 -9.33 -10.64
N GLU A 49 3.82 -8.49 -11.64
CA GLU A 49 3.89 -7.04 -11.50
C GLU A 49 3.23 -6.39 -12.71
N CYS A 50 2.50 -5.32 -12.46
CA CYS A 50 2.00 -4.42 -13.50
C CYS A 50 2.64 -3.05 -13.34
N ASP A 51 2.83 -2.36 -14.46
CA ASP A 51 3.42 -1.02 -14.46
C ASP A 51 2.43 0.03 -13.91
N GLU A 52 2.93 0.93 -13.06
CA GLU A 52 2.09 1.94 -12.40
C GLU A 52 1.55 3.02 -13.36
N ASP A 53 2.27 3.27 -14.46
CA ASP A 53 1.93 4.32 -15.42
C ASP A 53 1.01 3.79 -16.53
N SER A 54 1.17 2.53 -16.94
CA SER A 54 0.35 1.91 -17.98
C SER A 54 -0.94 1.26 -17.46
N MET A 55 -1.15 1.19 -16.15
CA MET A 55 -2.37 0.62 -15.57
C MET A 55 -3.61 1.41 -16.02
N PRO A 56 -4.72 0.74 -16.41
CA PRO A 56 -5.97 1.42 -16.73
C PRO A 56 -6.42 2.38 -15.62
N ALA A 57 -6.86 3.58 -15.99
CA ALA A 57 -7.10 4.67 -15.05
C ALA A 57 -8.07 4.29 -13.90
N ALA A 58 -9.14 3.56 -14.20
CA ALA A 58 -10.10 3.10 -13.19
C ALA A 58 -9.48 2.12 -12.18
N ALA A 59 -8.63 1.20 -12.64
CA ALA A 59 -7.93 0.27 -11.75
C ALA A 59 -6.87 0.99 -10.92
N ARG A 60 -6.15 1.95 -11.52
CA ARG A 60 -5.16 2.77 -10.83
C ARG A 60 -5.79 3.62 -9.73
N GLU A 61 -6.93 4.26 -10.01
CA GLU A 61 -7.67 5.01 -9.00
C GLU A 61 -8.14 4.10 -7.85
N ALA A 62 -8.74 2.95 -8.18
CA ALA A 62 -9.17 1.97 -7.17
C ALA A 62 -8.02 1.47 -6.29
N TRP A 63 -6.84 1.24 -6.88
CA TRP A 63 -5.64 0.85 -6.15
C TRP A 63 -5.08 1.99 -5.28
N LEU A 64 -5.04 3.22 -5.78
CA LEU A 64 -4.60 4.39 -5.02
C LEU A 64 -5.48 4.63 -3.78
N ARG A 65 -6.79 4.45 -3.89
CA ARG A 65 -7.70 4.54 -2.73
C ARG A 65 -7.39 3.53 -1.63
N TRP A 66 -7.03 2.31 -2.01
CA TRP A 66 -6.55 1.32 -1.05
C TRP A 66 -5.19 1.73 -0.46
N TYR A 67 -4.25 2.17 -1.31
CA TYR A 67 -2.92 2.61 -0.89
C TYR A 67 -2.99 3.73 0.16
N GLU A 68 -3.85 4.73 -0.06
CA GLU A 68 -4.15 5.84 0.86
C GLU A 68 -4.70 5.37 2.22
N SER A 69 -5.26 4.17 2.30
CA SER A 69 -5.73 3.58 3.55
C SER A 69 -4.64 2.87 4.37
N THR A 70 -3.41 2.79 3.84
CA THR A 70 -2.26 2.18 4.53
C THR A 70 -1.39 3.24 5.20
N PRO A 71 -0.53 2.89 6.19
CA PRO A 71 0.41 3.84 6.77
C PRO A 71 1.40 4.35 5.71
N ASP A 72 1.60 5.67 5.65
CA ASP A 72 2.49 6.26 4.63
C ASP A 72 3.94 5.82 4.75
N ALA A 73 4.46 5.58 5.97
CA ALA A 73 5.87 5.23 6.16
C ALA A 73 6.05 4.11 7.20
N PRO A 74 7.04 3.22 7.00
CA PRO A 74 7.34 2.11 7.91
C PRO A 74 8.07 2.52 9.20
N CYS A 75 8.23 3.83 9.45
CA CYS A 75 9.10 4.36 10.48
C CYS A 75 8.51 4.19 11.89
N ILE A 76 9.37 3.83 12.85
CA ILE A 76 9.03 3.71 14.28
C ILE A 76 9.78 4.75 15.16
N ALA A 77 10.20 5.86 14.55
CA ALA A 77 11.00 6.92 15.17
C ALA A 77 12.32 6.43 15.81
N ILE A 78 12.89 5.35 15.27
CA ILE A 78 14.22 4.84 15.62
C ILE A 78 15.00 4.72 14.31
N CYS A 79 16.07 5.49 14.18
CA CYS A 79 16.90 5.53 12.98
C CYS A 79 18.33 5.09 13.30
N SER A 80 18.80 4.07 12.60
CA SER A 80 20.19 3.61 12.69
C SER A 80 21.02 3.99 11.46
N THR A 81 20.38 4.35 10.34
CA THR A 81 21.09 4.85 9.16
C THR A 81 21.73 6.22 9.40
N SER A 82 21.10 7.08 10.21
CA SER A 82 21.72 8.32 10.69
C SER A 82 22.96 8.09 11.57
N GLN A 83 23.19 6.86 12.03
CA GLN A 83 24.36 6.44 12.81
C GLN A 83 25.37 5.64 11.96
N GLY A 84 25.14 5.50 10.65
CA GLY A 84 26.06 4.88 9.70
C GLY A 84 25.68 3.48 9.20
N ASP A 85 24.54 2.90 9.61
CA ASP A 85 24.07 1.63 9.03
C ASP A 85 23.53 1.85 7.59
N GLU A 86 23.74 0.90 6.67
CA GLU A 86 23.15 0.96 5.31
C GLU A 86 21.64 0.63 5.30
N LEU A 87 21.22 -0.25 6.22
CA LEU A 87 19.83 -0.65 6.45
C LEU A 87 19.38 -0.19 7.83
N CYS A 88 18.24 0.49 7.90
CA CYS A 88 17.69 0.97 9.14
C CYS A 88 17.18 -0.21 9.99
N LYS A 89 17.82 -0.50 11.11
CA LYS A 89 17.42 -1.55 12.06
C LYS A 89 16.00 -1.34 12.59
N GLY A 90 15.53 -0.09 12.66
CA GLY A 90 14.18 0.25 13.11
C GLY A 90 13.10 -0.15 12.09
N CYS A 91 13.19 0.36 10.86
CA CYS A 91 12.12 0.25 9.85
C CYS A 91 12.41 -0.67 8.66
N GLY A 92 13.65 -1.12 8.46
CA GLY A 92 14.07 -2.01 7.36
C GLY A 92 14.36 -1.31 6.02
N ARG A 93 14.22 0.01 5.95
CA ARG A 93 14.54 0.79 4.75
C ARG A 93 16.04 0.96 4.55
N THR A 94 16.49 1.04 3.30
CA THR A 94 17.85 1.47 2.94
C THR A 94 18.04 2.97 3.24
N PHE A 95 19.30 3.42 3.32
CA PHE A 95 19.59 4.85 3.47
C PHE A 95 19.01 5.71 2.34
N ASP A 96 19.01 5.20 1.11
CA ASP A 96 18.43 5.89 -0.05
C ASP A 96 16.91 6.05 0.08
N GLU A 97 16.20 4.96 0.41
CA GLU A 97 14.75 4.98 0.65
C GLU A 97 14.35 5.88 1.82
N VAL A 98 15.20 5.99 2.85
CA VAL A 98 14.94 6.89 3.98
C VAL A 98 15.01 8.35 3.52
N GLN A 99 15.98 8.72 2.69
CA GLN A 99 16.16 10.08 2.21
C GLN A 99 15.12 10.46 1.15
N ASN A 100 14.87 9.56 0.21
CA ASN A 100 14.04 9.83 -0.96
C ASN A 100 12.55 9.52 -0.73
N TRP A 101 12.16 9.00 0.45
CA TRP A 101 10.76 8.63 0.75
C TRP A 101 9.71 9.66 0.32
N PRO A 102 9.88 10.98 0.55
CA PRO A 102 8.86 11.96 0.19
C PRO A 102 8.64 12.11 -1.31
N VAL A 103 9.63 11.77 -2.13
CA VAL A 103 9.58 11.91 -3.60
C VAL A 103 9.33 10.58 -4.32
N MET A 104 9.35 9.46 -3.60
CA MET A 104 9.04 8.15 -4.17
C MET A 104 7.57 8.04 -4.57
N THR A 105 7.31 7.37 -5.70
CA THR A 105 5.96 7.06 -6.15
C THR A 105 5.27 6.06 -5.21
N PRO A 106 3.92 5.97 -5.24
CA PRO A 106 3.21 4.94 -4.49
C PRO A 106 3.72 3.53 -4.79
N ALA A 107 4.00 3.17 -6.05
CA ALA A 107 4.50 1.84 -6.37
C ALA A 107 5.92 1.61 -5.81
N GLU A 108 6.81 2.61 -5.90
CA GLU A 108 8.16 2.54 -5.30
C GLU A 108 8.10 2.32 -3.78
N LYS A 109 7.20 3.05 -3.10
CA LYS A 109 6.96 2.85 -1.66
C LYS A 109 6.43 1.44 -1.37
N ARG A 110 5.54 0.92 -2.21
CA ARG A 110 5.00 -0.45 -2.08
C ARG A 110 6.04 -1.54 -2.28
N VAL A 111 6.97 -1.38 -3.21
CA VAL A 111 8.13 -2.28 -3.36
C VAL A 111 8.92 -2.36 -2.04
N THR A 112 9.18 -1.20 -1.42
CA THR A 112 9.85 -1.13 -0.12
C THR A 112 9.05 -1.85 0.97
N TRP A 113 7.76 -1.54 1.10
CA TRP A 113 6.85 -2.14 2.07
C TRP A 113 6.76 -3.66 1.93
N ARG A 114 6.68 -4.16 0.70
CA ARG A 114 6.65 -5.58 0.39
C ARG A 114 7.94 -6.26 0.83
N ARG A 115 9.10 -5.69 0.46
CA ARG A 115 10.41 -6.25 0.84
C ARG A 115 10.54 -6.36 2.36
N ILE A 116 10.36 -5.26 3.08
CA ILE A 116 10.57 -5.26 4.54
C ILE A 116 9.59 -6.17 5.27
N SER A 117 8.36 -6.32 4.75
CA SER A 117 7.34 -7.21 5.33
C SER A 117 7.68 -8.68 5.12
N ILE A 118 8.27 -9.04 3.97
CA ILE A 118 8.72 -10.42 3.68
C ILE A 118 9.97 -10.76 4.51
N GLU A 119 10.93 -9.84 4.57
CA GLU A 119 12.16 -10.05 5.33
C GLU A 119 11.89 -10.11 6.85
N ALA A 120 11.00 -9.25 7.35
CA ALA A 120 10.56 -9.19 8.74
C ALA A 120 11.71 -9.11 9.79
N THR A 121 12.90 -8.65 9.39
CA THR A 121 14.10 -8.62 10.25
C THR A 121 14.19 -7.36 11.11
N ALA A 122 13.59 -6.25 10.67
CA ALA A 122 13.64 -4.96 11.36
C ALA A 122 12.89 -4.97 12.70
N TRP A 123 13.30 -4.11 13.63
CA TRP A 123 12.77 -4.08 15.00
C TRP A 123 11.27 -3.81 15.09
N ARG A 124 10.70 -3.12 14.10
CA ARG A 124 9.25 -2.91 13.99
C ARG A 124 8.43 -4.22 13.88
N PHE A 125 9.06 -5.34 13.57
CA PHE A 125 8.42 -6.66 13.49
C PHE A 125 8.72 -7.55 14.70
N ASN A 126 9.63 -7.12 15.59
CA ASN A 126 10.05 -7.90 16.76
C ASN A 126 10.18 -7.03 18.03
N ARG A 127 11.36 -6.48 18.31
CA ARG A 127 11.75 -5.81 19.55
C ARG A 127 10.91 -4.57 19.89
N TYR A 128 10.45 -3.86 18.87
CA TYR A 128 9.69 -2.61 18.99
C TYR A 128 8.41 -2.67 18.14
N ALA A 129 7.75 -3.83 18.11
CA ALA A 129 6.54 -4.05 17.32
C ALA A 129 5.39 -3.13 17.76
N GLU A 130 5.33 -2.78 19.05
CA GLU A 130 4.35 -1.87 19.62
C GLU A 130 4.43 -0.43 19.07
N ARG A 131 5.55 -0.06 18.44
CA ARG A 131 5.74 1.26 17.82
C ARG A 131 5.30 1.31 16.36
N ALA A 132 4.99 0.16 15.75
CA ALA A 132 4.50 0.13 14.38
C ALA A 132 3.08 0.71 14.34
N ARG A 133 2.84 1.69 13.46
CA ARG A 133 1.50 2.25 13.22
C ARG A 133 0.59 1.18 12.61
N GLU A 134 -0.64 1.11 13.11
CA GLU A 134 -1.68 0.22 12.60
C GLU A 134 -2.27 0.72 11.26
N PHE A 135 -2.80 -0.20 10.47
CA PHE A 135 -3.34 0.05 9.13
C PHE A 135 -4.75 0.71 9.17
N HIS A 136 -4.85 1.93 9.69
CA HIS A 136 -6.11 2.70 9.71
C HIS A 136 -6.17 3.82 8.67
N GLY A 137 -5.09 4.05 7.92
CA GLY A 137 -4.99 5.10 6.90
C GLY A 137 -4.95 6.53 7.44
N VAL A 138 -5.23 6.74 8.72
CA VAL A 138 -5.30 8.08 9.36
C VAL A 138 -3.99 8.86 9.21
N ASP A 139 -2.87 8.15 9.20
CA ASP A 139 -1.54 8.73 9.12
C ASP A 139 -1.03 8.95 7.68
N HIS A 140 -1.84 8.65 6.66
CA HIS A 140 -1.45 8.87 5.27
C HIS A 140 -1.67 10.34 4.88
N PRO A 141 -0.69 11.05 4.30
CA PRO A 141 -0.79 12.49 4.02
C PRO A 141 -1.95 12.83 3.07
N GLN A 142 -2.26 11.92 2.14
CA GLN A 142 -3.37 12.09 1.18
C GLN A 142 -4.75 11.85 1.82
N ASN A 143 -4.83 11.13 2.95
CA ASN A 143 -6.09 10.92 3.66
C ASN A 143 -6.51 12.16 4.47
N GLN A 144 -5.57 13.02 4.85
CA GLN A 144 -5.86 14.31 5.51
C GLN A 144 -6.50 15.34 4.57
N ALA A 145 -6.41 15.14 3.25
CA ALA A 145 -6.98 16.02 2.23
C ALA A 145 -8.42 15.66 1.82
N LEU A 146 -8.95 14.52 2.30
CA LEU A 146 -10.34 14.13 2.06
C LEU A 146 -11.23 14.87 3.09
N PRO A 147 -12.15 15.76 2.68
CA PRO A 147 -13.12 16.29 3.61
C PRO A 147 -13.91 15.11 4.15
N SER A 148 -13.92 14.97 5.48
CA SER A 148 -14.77 14.03 6.20
C SER A 148 -16.21 14.22 5.72
N GLY A 149 -16.65 13.35 4.81
CA GLY A 149 -18.06 13.27 4.46
C GLY A 149 -18.79 12.87 5.73
N SER A 150 -19.47 13.82 6.35
CA SER A 150 -20.40 13.53 7.44
C SER A 150 -21.37 12.47 6.95
N PRO A 151 -21.58 11.36 7.67
CA PRO A 151 -22.72 10.53 7.39
C PRO A 151 -23.97 11.39 7.61
N ALA A 152 -24.79 11.54 6.57
CA ALA A 152 -26.15 12.01 6.72
C ALA A 152 -26.85 11.04 7.69
N GLN A 153 -27.08 11.51 8.92
CA GLN A 153 -27.90 10.81 9.90
C GLN A 153 -29.38 11.01 9.53
N PRO A 154 -30.23 9.97 9.66
CA PRO A 154 -31.68 10.12 9.59
C PRO A 154 -32.25 10.91 10.77
#